data_AF-A0A2J6XAB0-F1
#
_entry.id   AF-A0A2J6XAB0-F1
#
_cell.length_a   1.000
_cell.length_b   1.000
_cell.length_c   1.000
_cell.angle_alpha   90.00
_cell.angle_beta   90.00
_cell.angle_gamma   90.00
#
_symmetry.space_group_name_H-M   'P 1'
#
loop_
_entity.id
_entity.type
_entity.pdbx_description
1 polymer ?
#
loop_
_entity_poly.entity_id
_entity_poly.type
_entity_poly.pdbx_seq_one_letter_code
_entity_poly.pdbx_strand_id
1 'polypeptide(L)'
;GPFADPRLQGFISGLATDPSDFPQGTPDAQRVKLLAETDLIKLGLAGNLKTYRMVNYEGRTVPGEQIKYRGAAGGYTLDPQEQIVYVSAHDNETLFDAIQLKAAANTPIVERARMAQLGLSLTALAQGIPFFHAGDELLRSKSLDRNSYNSSDWFNRIDWRGQENTFGSGLPPAWDNQSNWPIMAPLLANPDLKPDEALMRATYDHFREMLRIRRSTPLFRLRTAEEVERMVSFFNNGPDQIPGLIVMSISDNGVTRVDPNIGQVVVLFNARPDTVTITIPELANGDLRLHDVQVASSDERVTQSRYQVDGTFSVPARTTAVFVGPRPLVAAPAPTPTATTAPIPTTAIPT
;
A
#
# COMPACT_ATOMS: atom_id res chain seq x y z
N GLY A 1 2.14 -11.24 -9.52
CA GLY A 1 1.98 -10.52 -10.79
C GLY A 1 1.03 -11.29 -11.69
N PRO A 2 0.44 -10.65 -12.70
CA PRO A 2 -0.77 -11.13 -13.38
C PRO A 2 -0.60 -12.42 -14.20
N PHE A 3 0.63 -12.74 -14.61
CA PHE A 3 0.94 -13.96 -15.39
C PHE A 3 1.40 -15.15 -14.52
N ALA A 4 1.43 -14.99 -13.21
CA ALA A 4 1.74 -16.08 -12.28
C ALA A 4 0.44 -16.74 -11.78
N ASP A 5 0.54 -17.80 -10.97
CA ASP A 5 -0.65 -18.40 -10.37
C ASP A 5 -1.46 -17.33 -9.59
N PRO A 6 -2.77 -17.20 -9.86
CA PRO A 6 -3.59 -16.13 -9.29
C PRO A 6 -3.72 -16.23 -7.76
N ARG A 7 -3.46 -17.39 -7.17
CA ARG A 7 -3.56 -17.61 -5.71
C ARG A 7 -2.34 -17.14 -4.92
N LEU A 8 -1.25 -16.78 -5.59
CA LEU A 8 -0.06 -16.26 -4.90
C LEU A 8 -0.42 -14.98 -4.13
N GLN A 9 -0.23 -15.03 -2.82
CA GLN A 9 -0.50 -13.90 -1.92
C GLN A 9 0.61 -12.84 -2.01
N GLY A 10 0.26 -11.62 -1.60
CA GLY A 10 1.18 -10.51 -1.34
C GLY A 10 0.80 -9.79 -0.04
N PHE A 11 1.35 -8.58 0.14
CA PHE A 11 1.24 -7.79 1.38
C PHE A 11 -0.19 -7.64 1.92
N ILE A 12 -1.14 -7.17 1.10
CA ILE A 12 -2.52 -6.94 1.55
C ILE A 12 -3.38 -8.21 1.62
N SER A 13 -2.92 -9.33 1.05
CA SER A 13 -3.74 -10.53 0.85
C SER A 13 -3.32 -11.71 1.72
N GLY A 14 -2.48 -11.50 2.74
CA GLY A 14 -2.16 -12.49 3.76
C GLY A 14 -0.85 -13.27 3.58
N LEU A 15 0.06 -12.88 2.67
CA LEU A 15 1.36 -13.55 2.55
C LEU A 15 2.07 -13.53 3.92
N ALA A 16 2.42 -14.71 4.47
CA ALA A 16 3.02 -14.93 5.80
C ALA A 16 2.20 -14.48 7.03
N THR A 17 1.28 -13.51 6.91
CA THR A 17 0.48 -13.00 8.03
C THR A 17 -0.87 -13.71 8.21
N ASP A 18 -1.43 -14.22 7.11
CA ASP A 18 -2.68 -14.96 7.05
C ASP A 18 -2.63 -15.91 5.82
N PRO A 19 -1.73 -16.92 5.86
CA PRO A 19 -1.41 -17.72 4.68
C PRO A 19 -2.60 -18.57 4.23
N SER A 20 -2.83 -18.62 2.92
CA SER A 20 -3.80 -19.51 2.30
C SER A 20 -3.29 -20.95 2.23
N ASP A 21 -4.18 -21.89 1.90
CA ASP A 21 -3.82 -23.31 1.68
C ASP A 21 -3.03 -23.54 0.38
N PHE A 22 -2.83 -22.50 -0.44
CA PHE A 22 -2.07 -22.62 -1.67
C PHE A 22 -0.55 -22.74 -1.38
N PRO A 23 0.15 -23.78 -1.88
CA PRO A 23 1.58 -23.94 -1.65
C PRO A 23 2.40 -22.80 -2.28
N GLN A 24 3.02 -21.97 -1.43
CA GLN A 24 3.83 -20.82 -1.87
C GLN A 24 5.16 -20.69 -1.12
N GLY A 25 5.71 -21.82 -0.67
CA GLY A 25 6.99 -21.92 0.04
C GLY A 25 6.84 -22.19 1.54
N THR A 26 7.97 -22.43 2.22
CA THR A 26 8.01 -22.61 3.68
C THR A 26 7.58 -21.33 4.40
N PRO A 27 7.14 -21.39 5.68
CA PRO A 27 6.81 -20.20 6.46
C PRO A 27 7.91 -19.13 6.44
N ASP A 28 9.17 -19.52 6.58
CA ASP A 28 10.31 -18.60 6.52
C ASP A 28 10.49 -17.99 5.12
N ALA A 29 10.34 -18.78 4.05
CA ALA A 29 10.43 -18.27 2.69
C ALA A 29 9.31 -17.26 2.39
N GLN A 30 8.10 -17.52 2.88
CA GLN A 30 6.97 -16.60 2.78
C GLN A 30 7.24 -15.31 3.58
N ARG A 31 7.79 -15.43 4.80
CA ARG A 31 8.19 -14.27 5.62
C ARG A 31 9.20 -13.40 4.88
N VAL A 32 10.29 -13.99 4.39
CA VAL A 32 11.33 -13.27 3.63
C VAL A 32 10.74 -12.61 2.39
N LYS A 33 9.89 -13.32 1.65
CA LYS A 33 9.21 -12.77 0.48
C LYS A 33 8.33 -11.57 0.84
N LEU A 34 7.55 -11.67 1.92
CA LEU A 34 6.72 -10.55 2.41
C LEU A 34 7.60 -9.34 2.76
N LEU A 35 8.72 -9.54 3.44
CA LEU A 35 9.60 -8.42 3.79
C LEU A 35 10.21 -7.76 2.55
N ALA A 36 10.64 -8.56 1.57
CA ALA A 36 11.15 -8.03 0.30
C ALA A 36 10.07 -7.29 -0.51
N GLU A 37 8.84 -7.79 -0.54
CA GLU A 37 7.70 -7.08 -1.14
C GLU A 37 7.34 -5.79 -0.37
N THR A 38 7.51 -5.79 0.96
CA THR A 38 7.30 -4.61 1.80
C THR A 38 8.28 -3.49 1.45
N ASP A 39 9.54 -3.81 1.15
CA ASP A 39 10.52 -2.81 0.69
C ASP A 39 10.12 -2.17 -0.64
N LEU A 40 9.59 -2.96 -1.58
CA LEU A 40 9.06 -2.44 -2.85
C LEU A 40 7.87 -1.50 -2.63
N ILE A 41 6.99 -1.82 -1.68
CA ILE A 41 5.84 -0.98 -1.34
C ILE A 41 6.31 0.31 -0.67
N LYS A 42 7.25 0.25 0.27
CA LYS A 42 7.86 1.44 0.90
C LYS A 42 8.51 2.35 -0.15
N LEU A 43 9.28 1.78 -1.08
CA LEU A 43 9.85 2.51 -2.20
C LEU A 43 8.76 3.17 -3.07
N GLY A 44 7.69 2.45 -3.39
CA GLY A 44 6.55 2.97 -4.12
C GLY A 44 5.79 4.08 -3.38
N LEU A 45 5.69 4.01 -2.05
CA LEU A 45 5.11 5.06 -1.21
C LEU A 45 5.97 6.34 -1.21
N ALA A 46 7.26 6.22 -1.50
CA ALA A 46 8.23 7.33 -1.58
C ALA A 46 8.56 7.74 -3.03
N GLY A 47 7.58 7.70 -3.95
CA GLY A 47 7.77 8.24 -5.29
C GLY A 47 8.52 7.32 -6.25
N ASN A 48 8.86 6.10 -5.81
CA ASN A 48 9.61 5.09 -6.54
C ASN A 48 10.94 5.59 -7.13
N LEU A 49 11.55 6.52 -6.41
CA LEU A 49 12.75 7.27 -6.78
C LEU A 49 13.97 6.37 -6.79
N LYS A 50 14.81 6.52 -7.82
CA LYS A 50 16.09 5.78 -7.93
C LYS A 50 17.01 6.03 -6.75
N THR A 51 17.10 7.28 -6.31
CA THR A 51 18.08 7.77 -5.33
C THR A 51 17.59 7.73 -3.89
N TYR A 52 16.28 7.54 -3.67
CA TYR A 52 15.71 7.46 -2.31
C TYR A 52 16.36 6.34 -1.51
N ARG A 53 16.91 6.68 -0.34
CA ARG A 53 17.62 5.74 0.52
C ARG A 53 16.73 5.24 1.64
N MET A 54 16.69 3.93 1.82
CA MET A 54 15.95 3.28 2.90
C MET A 54 16.71 2.07 3.45
N VAL A 55 16.40 1.70 4.70
CA VAL A 55 16.87 0.44 5.29
C VAL A 55 16.00 -0.69 4.74
N ASN A 56 16.62 -1.60 4.00
CA ASN A 56 15.94 -2.76 3.42
C ASN A 56 15.69 -3.87 4.46
N TYR A 57 15.02 -4.95 4.05
CA TYR A 57 14.69 -6.09 4.89
C TYR A 57 15.90 -6.88 5.41
N GLU A 58 17.10 -6.67 4.84
CA GLU A 58 18.35 -7.27 5.32
C GLU A 58 19.09 -6.33 6.30
N GLY A 59 18.53 -5.16 6.60
CA GLY A 59 19.11 -4.17 7.50
C GLY A 59 20.14 -3.24 6.84
N ARG A 60 20.22 -3.22 5.51
CA ARG A 60 21.18 -2.39 4.76
C ARG A 60 20.53 -1.11 4.26
N THR A 61 21.19 0.03 4.42
CA THR A 61 20.76 1.29 3.81
C THR A 61 21.14 1.31 2.34
N VAL A 62 20.16 1.22 1.45
CA VAL A 62 20.36 1.12 -0.01
C VAL A 62 19.51 2.16 -0.76
N PRO A 63 19.96 2.65 -1.93
CA PRO A 63 19.12 3.47 -2.80
C PRO A 63 18.03 2.62 -3.47
N GLY A 64 16.93 3.26 -3.90
CA GLY A 64 15.77 2.61 -4.50
C GLY A 64 16.08 1.73 -5.70
N GLU A 65 17.07 2.07 -6.53
CA GLU A 65 17.50 1.25 -7.66
C GLU A 65 18.11 -0.12 -7.27
N GLN A 66 18.54 -0.26 -6.01
CA GLN A 66 19.08 -1.52 -5.46
C GLN A 66 17.99 -2.42 -4.86
N ILE A 67 16.80 -1.88 -4.55
CA ILE A 67 15.63 -2.70 -4.25
C ILE A 67 15.20 -3.39 -5.56
N LYS A 68 15.06 -4.71 -5.57
CA LYS A 68 14.83 -5.47 -6.81
C LYS A 68 13.39 -5.85 -7.02
N TYR A 69 12.86 -5.51 -8.19
CA TYR A 69 11.59 -6.01 -8.70
C TYR A 69 11.87 -7.02 -9.82
N ARG A 70 11.77 -8.32 -9.53
CA ARG A 70 11.97 -9.40 -10.52
C ARG A 70 13.32 -9.30 -11.27
N GLY A 71 14.38 -8.94 -10.55
CA GLY A 71 15.73 -8.77 -11.10
C GLY A 71 16.02 -7.38 -11.68
N ALA A 72 15.00 -6.57 -11.98
CA ALA A 72 15.17 -5.18 -12.39
C ALA A 72 15.31 -4.24 -11.17
N ALA A 73 15.81 -3.03 -11.41
CA ALA A 73 15.76 -1.95 -10.42
C ALA A 73 14.30 -1.60 -10.11
N GLY A 74 13.94 -1.62 -8.82
CA GLY A 74 12.62 -1.24 -8.33
C GLY A 74 12.41 0.26 -8.48
N GLY A 75 13.32 1.06 -7.93
CA GLY A 75 13.31 2.51 -8.09
C GLY A 75 13.77 2.91 -9.48
N TYR A 76 12.97 3.69 -10.19
CA TYR A 76 13.25 4.08 -11.57
C TYR A 76 12.98 5.55 -11.90
N THR A 77 12.24 6.28 -11.07
CA THR A 77 11.89 7.69 -11.31
C THR A 77 12.99 8.63 -10.83
N LEU A 78 12.99 9.83 -11.40
CA LEU A 78 13.79 10.98 -10.96
C LEU A 78 12.93 12.00 -10.20
N ASP A 79 11.63 12.00 -10.42
CA ASP A 79 10.66 12.88 -9.75
C ASP A 79 9.44 12.06 -9.34
N PRO A 80 8.84 12.28 -8.15
CA PRO A 80 7.67 11.52 -7.73
C PRO A 80 6.50 11.62 -8.73
N GLN A 81 6.41 12.70 -9.51
CA GLN A 81 5.33 12.91 -10.50
C GLN A 81 5.45 11.97 -11.71
N GLU A 82 6.58 11.30 -11.91
CA GLU A 82 6.75 10.27 -12.95
C GLU A 82 6.11 8.92 -12.54
N GLN A 83 5.73 8.76 -11.27
CA GLN A 83 5.13 7.54 -10.76
C GLN A 83 3.60 7.60 -10.82
N ILE A 84 3.01 6.65 -11.53
CA ILE A 84 1.59 6.33 -11.43
C ILE A 84 1.41 5.14 -10.48
N VAL A 85 0.78 5.36 -9.34
CA VAL A 85 0.57 4.34 -8.29
C VAL A 85 -0.80 3.70 -8.49
N TYR A 86 -0.87 2.38 -8.62
CA TYR A 86 -2.13 1.65 -8.73
C TYR A 86 -2.01 0.23 -8.19
N VAL A 87 -3.15 -0.34 -7.79
CA VAL A 87 -3.30 -1.75 -7.39
C VAL A 87 -4.28 -2.52 -8.29
N SER A 88 -4.92 -1.81 -9.21
CA SER A 88 -6.01 -2.28 -10.08
C SER A 88 -6.11 -1.38 -11.31
N ALA A 89 -6.50 -1.97 -12.44
CA ALA A 89 -6.74 -1.28 -13.70
C ALA A 89 -7.88 -1.98 -14.47
N HIS A 90 -8.12 -1.54 -15.70
CA HIS A 90 -9.10 -2.19 -16.57
C HIS A 90 -8.64 -3.58 -17.03
N ASP A 91 -7.34 -3.76 -17.27
CA ASP A 91 -6.71 -5.04 -17.57
C ASP A 91 -6.47 -5.85 -16.28
N ASN A 92 -6.45 -7.18 -16.41
CA ASN A 92 -6.33 -8.13 -15.30
C ASN A 92 -7.57 -8.13 -14.40
N GLU A 93 -7.51 -8.88 -13.30
CA GLU A 93 -8.58 -8.95 -12.31
C GLU A 93 -8.79 -7.58 -11.62
N THR A 94 -10.03 -7.30 -11.23
CA THR A 94 -10.32 -6.18 -10.33
C THR A 94 -9.62 -6.36 -8.98
N LEU A 95 -9.47 -5.29 -8.19
CA LEU A 95 -8.90 -5.40 -6.84
C LEU A 95 -9.67 -6.41 -5.98
N PHE A 96 -11.01 -6.35 -6.03
CA PHE A 96 -11.87 -7.26 -5.29
C PHE A 96 -11.69 -8.72 -5.75
N ASP A 97 -11.71 -8.97 -7.06
CA ASP A 97 -11.56 -10.32 -7.61
C ASP A 97 -10.18 -10.92 -7.31
N ALA A 98 -9.12 -10.11 -7.43
CA ALA A 98 -7.77 -10.52 -7.09
C ALA A 98 -7.65 -10.93 -5.61
N ILE A 99 -8.33 -10.21 -4.71
CA ILE A 99 -8.41 -10.60 -3.29
C ILE A 99 -9.17 -11.90 -3.12
N GLN A 100 -10.26 -12.11 -3.88
CA GLN A 100 -11.02 -13.36 -3.77
C GLN A 100 -10.19 -14.60 -4.10
N LEU A 101 -9.33 -14.48 -5.11
CA LEU A 101 -8.42 -15.54 -5.55
C LEU A 101 -7.27 -15.80 -4.57
N LYS A 102 -6.87 -14.80 -3.77
CA LYS A 102 -5.63 -14.83 -2.97
C LYS A 102 -5.85 -15.05 -1.48
N ALA A 103 -6.92 -14.51 -0.91
CA ALA A 103 -7.16 -14.57 0.52
C ALA A 103 -7.42 -16.03 0.97
N ALA A 104 -7.03 -16.36 2.20
CA ALA A 104 -7.26 -17.68 2.77
C ALA A 104 -8.75 -18.05 2.72
N ALA A 105 -9.07 -19.32 2.46
CA ALA A 105 -10.43 -19.76 2.14
C ALA A 105 -11.47 -19.33 3.19
N ASN A 106 -11.09 -19.37 4.47
CA ASN A 106 -11.95 -19.02 5.59
C ASN A 106 -11.95 -17.53 5.97
N THR A 107 -11.21 -16.67 5.26
CA THR A 107 -11.23 -15.21 5.50
C THR A 107 -12.63 -14.67 5.19
N PRO A 108 -13.36 -14.10 6.16
CA PRO A 108 -14.70 -13.56 5.94
C PRO A 108 -14.73 -12.39 4.95
N ILE A 109 -15.85 -12.18 4.26
CA ILE A 109 -16.00 -11.10 3.25
C ILE A 109 -15.70 -9.70 3.81
N VAL A 110 -16.07 -9.44 5.07
CA VAL A 110 -15.75 -8.17 5.73
C VAL A 110 -14.24 -7.94 5.83
N GLU A 111 -13.46 -8.98 6.13
CA GLU A 111 -11.99 -8.88 6.21
C GLU A 111 -11.37 -8.78 4.81
N ARG A 112 -11.95 -9.45 3.80
CA ARG A 112 -11.54 -9.31 2.39
C ARG A 112 -11.79 -7.90 1.86
N ALA A 113 -12.90 -7.26 2.23
CA ALA A 113 -13.14 -5.86 1.92
C ALA A 113 -12.11 -4.94 2.59
N ARG A 114 -11.67 -5.24 3.81
CA ARG A 114 -10.56 -4.49 4.45
C ARG A 114 -9.21 -4.68 3.75
N MET A 115 -8.95 -5.85 3.16
CA MET A 115 -7.79 -6.03 2.27
C MET A 115 -7.87 -5.06 1.06
N ALA A 116 -9.06 -4.88 0.48
CA ALA A 116 -9.27 -3.94 -0.62
C ALA A 116 -9.08 -2.48 -0.16
N GLN A 117 -9.66 -2.13 0.99
CA GLN A 117 -9.51 -0.82 1.62
C GLN A 117 -8.02 -0.49 1.89
N LEU A 118 -7.23 -1.47 2.34
CA LEU A 118 -5.76 -1.31 2.48
C LEU A 118 -5.06 -1.02 1.14
N GLY A 119 -5.45 -1.71 0.06
CA GLY A 119 -4.93 -1.44 -1.28
C GLY A 119 -5.26 -0.01 -1.76
N LEU A 120 -6.47 0.45 -1.49
CA LEU A 120 -6.91 1.83 -1.74
C LEU A 120 -6.12 2.83 -0.90
N SER A 121 -5.88 2.55 0.38
CA SER A 121 -5.09 3.41 1.27
C SER A 121 -3.65 3.56 0.81
N LEU A 122 -2.98 2.44 0.49
CA LEU A 122 -1.60 2.44 -0.01
C LEU A 122 -1.48 3.33 -1.26
N THR A 123 -2.44 3.21 -2.16
CA THR A 123 -2.49 3.99 -3.40
C THR A 123 -2.77 5.48 -3.11
N ALA A 124 -3.76 5.77 -2.27
CA ALA A 124 -4.19 7.14 -1.95
C ALA A 124 -3.16 7.93 -1.14
N LEU A 125 -2.35 7.28 -0.32
CA LEU A 125 -1.41 7.94 0.59
C LEU A 125 0.06 7.90 0.12
N ALA A 126 0.34 7.27 -1.03
CA ALA A 126 1.66 7.30 -1.66
C ALA A 126 2.05 8.70 -2.17
N GLN A 127 3.35 9.01 -2.19
CA GLN A 127 3.88 10.07 -3.05
C GLN A 127 3.67 9.70 -4.54
N GLY A 128 3.72 10.72 -5.41
CA GLY A 128 3.42 10.57 -6.83
C GLY A 128 1.93 10.70 -7.17
N ILE A 129 1.48 10.04 -8.24
CA ILE A 129 0.14 10.20 -8.81
C ILE A 129 -0.69 8.92 -8.58
N PRO A 130 -1.64 8.92 -7.64
CA PRO A 130 -2.56 7.80 -7.44
C PRO A 130 -3.50 7.63 -8.63
N PHE A 131 -3.69 6.39 -9.03
CA PHE A 131 -4.64 5.95 -10.05
C PHE A 131 -5.56 4.88 -9.46
N PHE A 132 -6.85 5.02 -9.70
CA PHE A 132 -7.88 4.10 -9.21
C PHE A 132 -8.72 3.61 -10.37
N HIS A 133 -9.04 2.31 -10.38
CA HIS A 133 -9.94 1.74 -11.35
C HIS A 133 -11.39 2.00 -10.91
N ALA A 134 -12.23 2.43 -11.85
CA ALA A 134 -13.62 2.77 -11.56
C ALA A 134 -14.35 1.58 -10.90
N GLY A 135 -14.90 1.82 -9.71
CA GLY A 135 -15.63 0.84 -8.92
C GLY A 135 -14.78 0.10 -7.88
N ASP A 136 -13.47 0.35 -7.77
CA ASP A 136 -12.68 -0.20 -6.64
C ASP A 136 -13.27 0.23 -5.29
N GLU A 137 -13.79 1.46 -5.23
CA GLU A 137 -14.48 2.04 -4.08
C GLU A 137 -15.84 1.37 -3.77
N LEU A 138 -16.35 0.55 -4.68
CA LEU A 138 -17.60 -0.21 -4.56
C LEU A 138 -17.36 -1.73 -4.54
N LEU A 139 -16.13 -2.19 -4.28
CA LEU A 139 -15.78 -3.61 -4.34
C LEU A 139 -16.16 -4.25 -5.69
N ARG A 140 -15.96 -3.50 -6.79
CA ARG A 140 -16.33 -3.94 -8.14
C ARG A 140 -15.69 -5.28 -8.45
N SER A 141 -16.51 -6.18 -8.96
CA SER A 141 -16.11 -7.45 -9.52
C SER A 141 -16.37 -7.46 -11.03
N LYS A 142 -15.67 -8.33 -11.75
CA LYS A 142 -15.99 -8.76 -13.11
C LYS A 142 -16.28 -10.28 -13.14
N SER A 143 -16.74 -10.82 -12.02
CA SER A 143 -16.92 -12.27 -11.80
C SER A 143 -15.62 -13.05 -12.06
N LEU A 144 -14.49 -12.53 -11.55
CA LEU A 144 -13.14 -13.08 -11.70
C LEU A 144 -12.57 -13.04 -13.13
N ASP A 145 -13.18 -12.31 -14.07
CA ASP A 145 -12.63 -12.14 -15.42
C ASP A 145 -11.30 -11.35 -15.40
N ARG A 146 -10.22 -11.97 -15.90
CA ARG A 146 -8.91 -11.32 -15.99
C ARG A 146 -8.72 -10.44 -17.24
N ASN A 147 -9.60 -10.54 -18.23
CA ASN A 147 -9.46 -9.77 -19.46
C ASN A 147 -10.83 -9.48 -20.06
N SER A 148 -11.49 -8.45 -19.54
CA SER A 148 -12.90 -8.23 -19.83
C SER A 148 -13.18 -7.35 -21.05
N TYR A 149 -12.19 -7.14 -21.94
CA TYR A 149 -12.30 -6.18 -23.05
C TYR A 149 -13.49 -6.46 -23.98
N ASN A 150 -13.90 -7.73 -24.11
CA ASN A 150 -15.03 -8.18 -24.93
C ASN A 150 -16.04 -9.03 -24.15
N SER A 151 -16.15 -8.78 -22.83
CA SER A 151 -17.04 -9.55 -21.94
C SER A 151 -18.41 -8.88 -21.73
N SER A 152 -18.81 -7.96 -22.62
CA SER A 152 -20.08 -7.22 -22.61
C SER A 152 -20.37 -6.46 -21.30
N ASP A 153 -21.54 -5.83 -21.22
CA ASP A 153 -22.03 -5.17 -20.01
C ASP A 153 -22.26 -6.17 -18.86
N TRP A 154 -22.60 -7.43 -19.17
CA TRP A 154 -22.89 -8.44 -18.16
C TRP A 154 -21.74 -8.58 -17.15
N PHE A 155 -20.50 -8.74 -17.61
CA PHE A 155 -19.33 -8.86 -16.72
C PHE A 155 -18.73 -7.50 -16.32
N ASN A 156 -18.94 -6.43 -17.10
CA ASN A 156 -18.28 -5.14 -16.87
C ASN A 156 -19.09 -4.11 -16.08
N ARG A 157 -20.40 -4.34 -15.87
CA ARG A 157 -21.30 -3.38 -15.21
C ARG A 157 -20.77 -2.88 -13.86
N ILE A 158 -21.08 -1.63 -13.56
CA ILE A 158 -20.91 -1.01 -12.25
C ILE A 158 -22.28 -0.55 -11.80
N ASP A 159 -22.75 -1.06 -10.66
CA ASP A 159 -23.96 -0.53 -10.04
C ASP A 159 -23.60 0.71 -9.22
N TRP A 160 -23.82 1.88 -9.81
CA TRP A 160 -23.58 3.16 -9.16
C TRP A 160 -24.53 3.47 -8.00
N ARG A 161 -25.59 2.67 -7.79
CA ARG A 161 -26.42 2.76 -6.58
C ARG A 161 -25.73 2.11 -5.39
N GLY A 162 -24.73 1.25 -5.61
CA GLY A 162 -23.99 0.55 -4.58
C GLY A 162 -24.78 -0.57 -3.91
N GLN A 163 -25.77 -1.15 -4.59
CA GLN A 163 -26.63 -2.20 -4.04
C GLN A 163 -26.09 -3.60 -4.33
N GLU A 164 -25.41 -3.77 -5.46
CA GLU A 164 -24.82 -5.05 -5.86
C GLU A 164 -23.48 -4.88 -6.57
N ASN A 165 -22.60 -5.88 -6.45
CA ASN A 165 -21.47 -6.04 -7.37
C ASN A 165 -21.70 -7.23 -8.33
N THR A 166 -20.82 -7.38 -9.31
CA THR A 166 -20.94 -8.42 -10.36
C THR A 166 -20.44 -9.80 -9.91
N PHE A 167 -20.00 -9.96 -8.66
CA PHE A 167 -19.43 -11.22 -8.19
C PHE A 167 -20.49 -12.33 -8.21
N GLY A 168 -20.12 -13.52 -8.70
CA GLY A 168 -21.05 -14.63 -8.83
C GLY A 168 -22.01 -14.54 -10.04
N SER A 169 -21.74 -13.69 -11.04
CA SER A 169 -22.57 -13.59 -12.27
C SER A 169 -22.33 -14.73 -13.28
N GLY A 170 -21.74 -15.84 -12.84
CA GLY A 170 -21.30 -16.96 -13.66
C GLY A 170 -19.79 -16.97 -13.93
N LEU A 171 -19.30 -18.07 -14.51
CA LEU A 171 -17.91 -18.19 -14.93
C LEU A 171 -17.62 -17.21 -16.08
N PRO A 172 -16.47 -16.50 -16.05
CA PRO A 172 -16.11 -15.53 -17.08
C PRO A 172 -15.76 -16.24 -18.40
N PRO A 173 -15.76 -15.53 -19.54
CA PRO A 173 -15.58 -16.12 -20.86
C PRO A 173 -14.34 -17.02 -20.99
N ALA A 174 -14.51 -18.15 -21.67
CA ALA A 174 -13.52 -19.23 -21.71
C ALA A 174 -12.16 -18.82 -22.32
N TRP A 175 -12.18 -17.91 -23.29
CA TRP A 175 -11.03 -17.61 -24.15
C TRP A 175 -9.78 -17.12 -23.39
N ASP A 176 -9.94 -16.51 -22.20
CA ASP A 176 -8.81 -16.15 -21.33
C ASP A 176 -8.88 -16.77 -19.92
N ASN A 177 -10.00 -17.39 -19.55
CA ASN A 177 -10.29 -17.77 -18.16
C ASN A 177 -10.49 -19.28 -17.93
N GLN A 178 -10.68 -20.09 -18.99
CA GLN A 178 -11.11 -21.49 -18.84
C GLN A 178 -10.17 -22.34 -17.97
N SER A 179 -8.86 -22.13 -18.08
CA SER A 179 -7.86 -22.84 -17.27
C SER A 179 -7.99 -22.57 -15.77
N ASN A 180 -8.54 -21.42 -15.39
CA ASN A 180 -8.73 -21.01 -14.00
C ASN A 180 -10.14 -21.31 -13.47
N TRP A 181 -11.08 -21.76 -14.30
CA TRP A 181 -12.43 -22.10 -13.86
C TRP A 181 -12.51 -23.08 -12.67
N PRO A 182 -11.64 -24.11 -12.55
CA PRO A 182 -11.65 -24.97 -11.36
C PRO A 182 -11.36 -24.23 -10.04
N ILE A 183 -10.61 -23.11 -10.11
CA ILE A 183 -10.34 -22.23 -8.97
C ILE A 183 -11.52 -21.27 -8.76
N MET A 184 -12.06 -20.72 -9.84
CA MET A 184 -13.12 -19.70 -9.81
C MET A 184 -14.48 -20.25 -9.38
N ALA A 185 -14.87 -21.44 -9.87
CA ALA A 185 -16.19 -22.02 -9.65
C ALA A 185 -16.59 -22.13 -8.16
N PRO A 186 -15.77 -22.70 -7.26
CA PRO A 186 -16.13 -22.78 -5.85
C PRO A 186 -16.21 -21.40 -5.17
N LEU A 187 -15.39 -20.42 -5.59
CA LEU A 187 -15.45 -19.06 -5.06
C LEU A 187 -16.75 -18.35 -5.48
N LEU A 188 -17.10 -18.43 -6.76
CA LEU A 188 -18.29 -17.79 -7.32
C LEU A 188 -19.60 -18.43 -6.82
N ALA A 189 -19.56 -19.71 -6.44
CA ALA A 189 -20.70 -20.42 -5.87
C ALA A 189 -20.91 -20.12 -4.37
N ASN A 190 -19.95 -19.50 -3.69
CA ASN A 190 -20.05 -19.22 -2.26
C ASN A 190 -20.79 -17.90 -2.00
N PRO A 191 -22.02 -17.92 -1.45
CA PRO A 191 -22.77 -16.71 -1.17
C PRO A 191 -22.12 -15.84 -0.10
N ASP A 192 -21.32 -16.43 0.81
CA ASP A 192 -20.64 -15.71 1.89
C ASP A 192 -19.52 -14.80 1.39
N LEU A 193 -19.11 -14.93 0.11
CA LEU A 193 -18.12 -14.07 -0.53
C LEU A 193 -18.75 -12.91 -1.32
N LYS A 194 -20.09 -12.79 -1.36
CA LYS A 194 -20.76 -11.65 -1.99
C LYS A 194 -20.88 -10.50 -0.98
N PRO A 195 -20.35 -9.30 -1.26
CA PRO A 195 -20.52 -8.16 -0.36
C PRO A 195 -21.97 -7.67 -0.41
N ASP A 196 -22.47 -7.20 0.73
CA ASP A 196 -23.76 -6.52 0.82
C ASP A 196 -23.61 -5.00 0.61
N GLU A 197 -24.76 -4.32 0.52
CA GLU A 197 -24.82 -2.85 0.35
C GLU A 197 -24.09 -2.11 1.47
N ALA A 198 -24.18 -2.60 2.71
CA ALA A 198 -23.53 -1.98 3.86
C ALA A 198 -22.00 -2.01 3.75
N LEU A 199 -21.44 -3.15 3.32
CA LEU A 199 -20.01 -3.32 3.13
C LEU A 199 -19.47 -2.54 1.93
N MET A 200 -20.24 -2.50 0.84
CA MET A 200 -19.92 -1.64 -0.31
C MET A 200 -19.92 -0.16 0.09
N ARG A 201 -20.93 0.30 0.85
CA ARG A 201 -20.99 1.67 1.39
C ARG A 201 -19.82 1.98 2.32
N ALA A 202 -19.48 1.07 3.24
CA ALA A 202 -18.35 1.24 4.13
C ALA A 202 -17.02 1.38 3.36
N THR A 203 -16.86 0.63 2.27
CA THR A 203 -15.67 0.72 1.40
C THR A 203 -15.63 2.04 0.63
N TYR A 204 -16.78 2.51 0.16
CA TYR A 204 -16.93 3.83 -0.47
C TYR A 204 -16.58 4.97 0.48
N ASP A 205 -17.05 4.90 1.72
CA ASP A 205 -16.76 5.91 2.74
C ASP A 205 -15.27 5.89 3.12
N HIS A 206 -14.66 4.71 3.31
CA HIS A 206 -13.21 4.57 3.51
C HIS A 206 -12.42 5.22 2.36
N PHE A 207 -12.80 4.96 1.11
CA PHE A 207 -12.15 5.57 -0.05
C PHE A 207 -12.20 7.10 -0.01
N ARG A 208 -13.37 7.67 0.33
CA ARG A 208 -13.55 9.12 0.47
C ARG A 208 -12.73 9.69 1.63
N GLU A 209 -12.63 8.97 2.74
CA GLU A 209 -11.77 9.35 3.86
C GLU A 209 -10.31 9.44 3.42
N MET A 210 -9.79 8.43 2.73
CA MET A 210 -8.40 8.43 2.24
C MET A 210 -8.14 9.60 1.27
N LEU A 211 -9.09 9.92 0.38
CA LEU A 211 -8.97 11.09 -0.50
C LEU A 211 -9.02 12.42 0.26
N ARG A 212 -9.86 12.54 1.30
CA ARG A 212 -9.91 13.73 2.17
C ARG A 212 -8.60 13.90 2.92
N ILE A 213 -8.04 12.82 3.47
CA ILE A 213 -6.74 12.82 4.16
C ILE A 213 -5.62 13.20 3.20
N ARG A 214 -5.55 12.62 1.99
CA ARG A 214 -4.54 13.02 0.98
C ARG A 214 -4.59 14.52 0.68
N ARG A 215 -5.79 15.11 0.66
CA ARG A 215 -6.01 16.53 0.33
C ARG A 215 -5.86 17.46 1.53
N SER A 216 -5.89 16.95 2.76
CA SER A 216 -5.85 17.78 3.98
C SER A 216 -4.50 18.46 4.19
N THR A 217 -3.43 17.88 3.64
CA THR A 217 -2.07 18.40 3.71
C THR A 217 -1.32 18.24 2.37
N PRO A 218 -0.47 19.20 1.97
CA PRO A 218 0.47 19.02 0.85
C PRO A 218 1.54 17.95 1.13
N LEU A 219 1.75 17.51 2.38
CA LEU A 219 2.79 16.53 2.71
C LEU A 219 2.61 15.17 2.03
N PHE A 220 1.38 14.77 1.67
CA PHE A 220 1.12 13.56 0.86
C PHE A 220 1.40 13.73 -0.64
N ARG A 221 1.76 14.94 -1.08
CA ARG A 221 1.86 15.35 -2.49
C ARG A 221 3.07 16.24 -2.72
N LEU A 222 4.21 15.84 -2.16
CA LEU A 222 5.50 16.50 -2.38
C LEU A 222 5.83 16.48 -3.87
N ARG A 223 6.46 17.54 -4.35
CA ARG A 223 6.58 17.82 -5.78
C ARG A 223 7.92 17.40 -6.36
N THR A 224 8.96 17.29 -5.54
CA THR A 224 10.31 16.98 -6.02
C THR A 224 10.92 15.82 -5.27
N ALA A 225 11.93 15.18 -5.86
CA ALA A 225 12.70 14.13 -5.22
C ALA A 225 13.38 14.62 -3.93
N GLU A 226 13.91 15.83 -3.92
CA GLU A 226 14.60 16.40 -2.75
C GLU A 226 13.68 16.60 -1.57
N GLU A 227 12.41 16.96 -1.82
CA GLU A 227 11.39 17.02 -0.76
C GLU A 227 11.11 15.62 -0.22
N VAL A 228 10.87 14.64 -1.09
CA VAL A 228 10.57 13.27 -0.68
C VAL A 228 11.73 12.64 0.08
N GLU A 229 12.96 12.73 -0.41
CA GLU A 229 14.17 12.18 0.23
C GLU A 229 14.45 12.80 1.60
N ARG A 230 14.10 14.08 1.78
CA ARG A 230 14.30 14.78 3.04
C ARG A 230 13.19 14.52 4.06
N MET A 231 11.94 14.45 3.59
CA MET A 231 10.76 14.49 4.46
C MET A 231 10.15 13.12 4.71
N VAL A 232 10.28 12.18 3.76
CA VAL A 232 9.67 10.84 3.87
C VAL A 232 10.66 9.85 4.46
N SER A 233 10.26 9.19 5.53
CA SER A 233 11.03 8.14 6.20
C SER A 233 10.14 6.96 6.53
N PHE A 234 10.73 5.77 6.66
CA PHE A 234 10.01 4.58 7.10
C PHE A 234 10.57 4.07 8.42
N PHE A 235 9.70 3.55 9.27
CA PHE A 235 10.03 2.79 10.46
C PHE A 235 9.55 1.34 10.31
N ASN A 236 9.86 0.48 11.29
CA ASN A 236 9.67 -0.96 11.18
C ASN A 236 10.45 -1.53 9.97
N ASN A 237 11.79 -1.44 10.02
CA ASN A 237 12.70 -1.87 8.94
C ASN A 237 13.64 -2.99 9.41
N GLY A 238 14.40 -3.55 8.46
CA GLY A 238 15.40 -4.58 8.76
C GLY A 238 14.82 -5.99 8.90
N PRO A 239 15.66 -6.97 9.27
CA PRO A 239 15.29 -8.38 9.30
C PRO A 239 14.28 -8.74 10.41
N ASP A 240 14.26 -7.92 11.46
CA ASP A 240 13.43 -8.09 12.67
C ASP A 240 12.15 -7.24 12.64
N GLN A 241 11.85 -6.60 11.50
CA GLN A 241 10.62 -5.83 11.34
C GLN A 241 9.38 -6.72 11.55
N ILE A 242 8.33 -6.16 12.14
CA ILE A 242 7.02 -6.78 12.29
C ILE A 242 6.45 -7.03 10.88
N PRO A 243 6.29 -8.29 10.42
CA PRO A 243 5.83 -8.56 9.07
C PRO A 243 4.37 -8.11 8.88
N GLY A 244 4.11 -7.42 7.77
CA GLY A 244 2.78 -6.92 7.42
C GLY A 244 2.45 -5.54 7.99
N LEU A 245 3.42 -4.85 8.59
CA LEU A 245 3.28 -3.47 9.05
C LEU A 245 4.22 -2.55 8.26
N ILE A 246 3.67 -1.49 7.68
CA ILE A 246 4.46 -0.35 7.18
C ILE A 246 4.17 0.85 8.06
N VAL A 247 5.23 1.52 8.54
CA VAL A 247 5.11 2.82 9.20
C VAL A 247 5.82 3.86 8.34
N MET A 248 5.04 4.72 7.70
CA MET A 248 5.53 5.84 6.91
C MET A 248 5.43 7.12 7.74
N SER A 249 6.50 7.91 7.76
CA SER A 249 6.55 9.22 8.41
C SER A 249 6.86 10.28 7.37
N ILE A 250 6.12 11.39 7.41
CA ILE A 250 6.38 12.57 6.58
C ILE A 250 6.60 13.75 7.53
N SER A 251 7.85 14.17 7.68
CA SER A 251 8.26 15.24 8.59
C SER A 251 8.51 16.52 7.80
N ASP A 252 7.77 17.59 8.09
CA ASP A 252 7.94 18.90 7.47
C ASP A 252 9.12 19.64 8.12
N ASN A 253 10.31 19.06 7.95
CA ASN A 253 11.59 19.46 8.55
C ASN A 253 12.43 20.36 7.63
N GLY A 254 11.81 20.94 6.60
CA GLY A 254 12.47 21.87 5.68
C GLY A 254 12.75 23.24 6.30
N VAL A 255 13.61 24.02 5.65
CA VAL A 255 13.89 25.42 6.03
C VAL A 255 12.60 26.26 5.98
N THR A 256 11.78 26.00 4.96
CA THR A 256 10.43 26.54 4.84
C THR A 256 9.44 25.40 5.01
N ARG A 257 8.45 25.61 5.89
CA ARG A 257 7.35 24.67 6.10
C ARG A 257 6.50 24.55 4.84
N VAL A 258 6.27 23.33 4.39
CA VAL A 258 5.36 23.01 3.27
C VAL A 258 3.91 23.11 3.72
N ASP A 259 3.60 22.69 4.94
CA ASP A 259 2.29 22.84 5.57
C ASP A 259 2.42 23.70 6.85
N PRO A 260 1.74 24.86 6.92
CA PRO A 260 1.84 25.74 8.09
C PRO A 260 1.17 25.16 9.36
N ASN A 261 0.27 24.18 9.22
CA ASN A 261 -0.53 23.64 10.33
C ASN A 261 -0.06 22.24 10.76
N ILE A 262 0.41 21.42 9.81
CA ILE A 262 0.83 20.04 10.07
C ILE A 262 2.34 19.95 9.87
N GLY A 263 3.06 19.62 10.94
CA GLY A 263 4.52 19.46 10.92
C GLY A 263 4.97 18.01 10.81
N GLN A 264 4.10 17.07 11.17
CA GLN A 264 4.39 15.65 11.16
C GLN A 264 3.15 14.88 10.75
N VAL A 265 3.32 13.94 9.82
CA VAL A 265 2.35 12.90 9.48
C VAL A 265 2.98 11.56 9.78
N VAL A 266 2.23 10.64 10.38
CA VAL A 266 2.64 9.23 10.56
C VAL A 266 1.49 8.35 10.08
N VAL A 267 1.75 7.49 9.11
CA VAL A 267 0.78 6.53 8.57
C VAL A 267 1.23 5.12 8.90
N LEU A 268 0.35 4.36 9.53
CA LEU A 268 0.54 2.95 9.80
C LEU A 268 -0.40 2.14 8.91
N PHE A 269 0.16 1.31 8.04
CA PHE A 269 -0.58 0.34 7.23
C PHE A 269 -0.40 -1.04 7.87
N ASN A 270 -1.38 -1.46 8.68
CA ASN A 270 -1.39 -2.79 9.28
C ASN A 270 -2.18 -3.76 8.38
N ALA A 271 -1.48 -4.65 7.67
CA ALA A 271 -2.10 -5.70 6.84
C ALA A 271 -2.36 -7.01 7.59
N ARG A 272 -1.96 -7.11 8.87
CA ARG A 272 -2.14 -8.31 9.68
C ARG A 272 -3.61 -8.49 10.09
N PRO A 273 -4.02 -9.74 10.35
CA PRO A 273 -5.34 -10.04 10.91
C PRO A 273 -5.48 -9.69 12.40
N ASP A 274 -4.39 -9.23 13.04
CA ASP A 274 -4.31 -8.86 14.45
C ASP A 274 -3.93 -7.38 14.65
N THR A 275 -4.26 -6.84 15.82
CA THR A 275 -3.82 -5.52 16.26
C THR A 275 -2.31 -5.52 16.48
N VAL A 276 -1.62 -4.50 15.96
CA VAL A 276 -0.19 -4.31 16.18
C VAL A 276 0.06 -3.15 17.12
N THR A 277 0.99 -3.36 18.05
CA THR A 277 1.58 -2.29 18.87
C THR A 277 3.07 -2.19 18.55
N ILE A 278 3.56 -0.98 18.30
CA ILE A 278 4.97 -0.71 18.00
C ILE A 278 5.41 0.58 18.69
N THR A 279 6.57 0.56 19.33
CA THR A 279 7.19 1.75 19.93
C THR A 279 8.29 2.26 19.01
N ILE A 280 8.22 3.55 18.65
CA ILE A 280 9.19 4.23 17.78
C ILE A 280 9.77 5.41 18.58
N PRO A 281 10.92 5.23 19.24
CA PRO A 281 11.51 6.25 20.11
C PRO A 281 11.75 7.60 19.40
N GLU A 282 12.05 7.57 18.10
CA GLU A 282 12.23 8.76 17.26
C GLU A 282 10.95 9.59 17.09
N LEU A 283 9.79 9.00 17.38
CA LEU A 283 8.47 9.65 17.35
C LEU A 283 7.92 9.87 18.77
N ALA A 284 8.74 9.74 19.81
CA ALA A 284 8.37 10.08 21.19
C ALA A 284 8.30 11.60 21.41
N ASN A 285 7.67 12.01 22.50
CA ASN A 285 7.47 13.41 22.91
C ASN A 285 6.76 14.28 21.85
N GLY A 286 6.01 13.61 20.97
CA GLY A 286 5.17 14.22 19.96
C GLY A 286 3.80 14.61 20.50
N ASP A 287 3.18 15.56 19.81
CA ASP A 287 1.76 15.89 19.97
C ASP A 287 1.00 15.34 18.76
N LEU A 288 1.07 14.02 18.59
CA LEU A 288 0.42 13.31 17.50
C LEU A 288 -0.98 12.89 17.92
N ARG A 289 -1.96 13.19 17.07
CA ARG A 289 -3.36 12.78 17.23
C ARG A 289 -3.84 12.05 16.00
N LEU A 290 -4.76 11.10 16.18
CA LEU A 290 -5.46 10.47 15.07
C LEU A 290 -6.10 11.57 14.21
N HIS A 291 -5.97 11.46 12.89
CA HIS A 291 -6.43 12.48 11.95
C HIS A 291 -7.94 12.71 12.12
N ASP A 292 -8.39 13.96 12.09
CA ASP A 292 -9.78 14.34 12.42
C ASP A 292 -10.83 13.61 11.55
N VAL A 293 -10.51 13.35 10.28
CA VAL A 293 -11.33 12.51 9.38
C VAL A 293 -11.54 11.10 9.93
N GLN A 294 -10.51 10.47 10.52
CA GLN A 294 -10.62 9.12 11.08
C GLN A 294 -11.22 9.13 12.49
N VAL A 295 -11.06 10.21 13.26
CA VAL A 295 -11.79 10.41 14.53
C VAL A 295 -13.30 10.49 14.28
N ALA A 296 -13.72 11.12 13.17
CA ALA A 296 -15.10 11.22 12.74
C ALA A 296 -15.58 10.05 11.86
N SER A 297 -14.77 9.00 11.69
CA SER A 297 -15.11 7.86 10.83
C SER A 297 -16.23 7.02 11.43
N SER A 298 -17.07 6.45 10.58
CA SER A 298 -18.03 5.42 10.96
C SER A 298 -17.39 4.04 11.11
N ASP A 299 -16.13 3.85 10.71
CA ASP A 299 -15.37 2.63 10.97
C ASP A 299 -14.85 2.62 12.41
N GLU A 300 -15.60 1.96 13.30
CA GLU A 300 -15.21 1.82 14.71
C GLU A 300 -13.84 1.17 14.91
N ARG A 301 -13.33 0.41 13.92
CA ARG A 301 -12.01 -0.20 14.01
C ARG A 301 -10.91 0.85 13.91
N VAL A 302 -11.00 1.83 13.00
CA VAL A 302 -9.94 2.84 12.88
C VAL A 302 -9.94 3.82 14.06
N THR A 303 -11.11 4.13 14.63
CA THR A 303 -11.23 5.03 15.79
C THR A 303 -10.58 4.48 17.06
N GLN A 304 -10.26 3.18 17.10
CA GLN A 304 -9.52 2.54 18.19
C GLN A 304 -8.00 2.71 18.09
N SER A 305 -7.48 3.30 17.01
CA SER A 305 -6.05 3.53 16.84
C SER A 305 -5.53 4.54 17.88
N ARG A 306 -4.35 4.29 18.47
CA ARG A 306 -3.79 5.11 19.55
C ARG A 306 -2.33 5.48 19.28
N TYR A 307 -1.95 6.65 19.78
CA TYR A 307 -0.58 7.09 19.96
C TYR A 307 -0.36 7.44 21.44
N GLN A 308 0.82 7.14 21.96
CA GLN A 308 1.26 7.48 23.30
C GLN A 308 2.53 8.32 23.23
N VAL A 309 2.74 9.18 24.23
CA VAL A 309 3.85 10.15 24.27
C VAL A 309 5.24 9.51 24.26
N ASP A 310 5.36 8.23 24.61
CA ASP A 310 6.61 7.46 24.53
C ASP A 310 6.95 6.98 23.10
N GLY A 311 6.13 7.34 22.10
CA GLY A 311 6.30 6.90 20.72
C GLY A 311 5.58 5.59 20.39
N THR A 312 4.74 5.08 21.29
CA THR A 312 3.98 3.84 21.06
C THR A 312 2.72 4.09 20.24
N PHE A 313 2.59 3.37 19.14
CA PHE A 313 1.38 3.31 18.32
C PHE A 313 0.68 1.96 18.50
N SER A 314 -0.65 1.96 18.52
CA SER A 314 -1.47 0.75 18.45
C SER A 314 -2.49 0.89 17.33
N VAL A 315 -2.52 -0.08 16.40
CA VAL A 315 -3.34 -0.04 15.19
C VAL A 315 -4.03 -1.39 15.00
N PRO A 316 -5.37 -1.42 14.95
CA PRO A 316 -6.13 -2.66 14.81
C PRO A 316 -5.85 -3.42 13.51
N ALA A 317 -6.34 -4.65 13.47
CA ALA A 317 -6.25 -5.55 12.33
C ALA A 317 -6.72 -4.89 11.02
N ARG A 318 -5.99 -5.13 9.92
CA ARG A 318 -6.33 -4.66 8.57
C ARG A 318 -6.76 -3.21 8.50
N THR A 319 -5.95 -2.31 9.06
CA THR A 319 -6.33 -0.90 9.24
C THR A 319 -5.20 0.02 8.79
N THR A 320 -5.58 1.11 8.12
CA THR A 320 -4.71 2.26 7.88
C THR A 320 -5.03 3.35 8.89
N ALA A 321 -4.08 3.70 9.75
CA ALA A 321 -4.24 4.78 10.72
C ALA A 321 -3.29 5.93 10.36
N VAL A 322 -3.80 7.16 10.39
CA VAL A 322 -3.07 8.39 10.06
C VAL A 322 -3.06 9.28 11.29
N PHE A 323 -1.87 9.57 11.79
CA PHE A 323 -1.65 10.49 12.90
C PHE A 323 -0.99 11.76 12.39
N VAL A 324 -1.38 12.90 12.94
CA VAL A 324 -0.83 14.21 12.58
C VAL A 324 -0.45 15.00 13.83
N GLY A 325 0.57 15.84 13.72
CA GLY A 325 0.97 16.77 14.77
C GLY A 325 1.56 18.06 14.19
N PRO A 326 1.58 19.15 14.98
CA PRO A 326 1.96 20.49 14.49
C PRO A 326 3.48 20.67 14.30
N ARG A 327 4.28 19.85 14.99
CA ARG A 327 5.75 19.95 15.00
C ARG A 327 6.39 18.72 14.32
N PRO A 328 7.39 18.91 13.44
CA PRO A 328 8.20 17.80 12.95
C PRO A 328 8.92 17.13 14.13
N LEU A 329 8.93 15.80 14.15
CA LEU A 329 9.58 15.00 15.19
C LEU A 329 10.86 14.33 14.67
N VAL A 330 10.85 13.95 13.39
CA VAL A 330 12.01 13.38 12.72
C VAL A 330 12.86 14.51 12.12
N ALA A 331 14.10 14.62 12.59
CA ALA A 331 15.06 15.58 12.05
C ALA A 331 15.34 15.32 10.55
N ALA A 332 15.68 16.37 9.81
CA ALA A 332 16.18 16.20 8.46
C ALA A 332 17.46 15.36 8.47
N PRO A 333 17.66 14.46 7.49
CA PRO A 333 18.96 13.81 7.33
C PRO A 333 20.05 14.89 7.23
N ALA A 334 21.19 14.68 7.87
CA ALA A 334 22.34 15.56 7.70
C ALA A 334 22.68 15.64 6.20
N PRO A 335 23.03 16.83 5.66
CA PRO A 335 23.41 16.95 4.26
C PRO A 335 24.54 15.95 3.97
N THR A 336 24.33 15.09 2.98
CA THR A 336 25.41 14.23 2.50
C THR A 336 26.46 15.16 1.91
N PRO A 337 27.72 15.15 2.38
CA PRO A 337 28.74 15.97 1.75
C PRO A 337 28.82 15.59 0.27
N THR A 338 28.55 16.56 -0.59
CA THR A 338 28.70 16.42 -2.04
C THR A 338 30.09 15.88 -2.28
N ALA A 339 30.20 14.68 -2.88
CA ALA A 339 31.48 14.17 -3.29
C ALA A 339 32.10 15.21 -4.23
N THR A 340 33.13 15.91 -3.76
CA THR A 340 33.91 16.83 -4.59
C THR A 340 34.38 16.02 -5.77
N THR A 341 33.89 16.35 -6.97
CA THR A 341 34.39 15.79 -8.22
C THR A 341 35.88 16.08 -8.27
N ALA A 342 36.71 15.08 -7.98
CA ALA A 342 38.13 15.18 -8.19
C ALA A 342 38.37 15.43 -9.68
N PRO A 343 39.21 16.41 -10.06
CA PRO A 343 39.53 16.64 -11.46
C PRO A 343 40.13 15.38 -12.07
N ILE A 344 39.62 15.02 -13.25
CA ILE A 344 40.10 13.89 -14.05
C ILE A 344 41.60 14.09 -14.28
N PRO A 345 42.47 13.11 -13.98
CA PRO A 345 43.89 13.21 -14.30
C PRO A 345 44.05 13.23 -15.81
N THR A 346 44.59 14.32 -16.35
CA THR A 346 45.03 14.41 -17.73
C THR A 346 46.25 13.52 -17.91
N THR A 347 46.06 12.28 -18.35
CA THR A 347 47.15 11.45 -18.86
C THR A 347 47.54 11.95 -20.25
N ALA A 348 48.73 12.57 -20.32
CA ALA A 348 49.39 12.86 -21.58
C ALA A 348 49.71 11.53 -22.31
N ILE A 349 49.35 11.47 -23.59
CA ILE A 349 49.70 10.36 -24.49
C ILE A 349 51.19 10.52 -24.84
N PRO A 350 52.05 9.51 -24.66
CA PRO A 350 53.42 9.55 -25.16
C PRO A 350 53.42 9.32 -26.68
N THR A 351 54.21 10.14 -27.38
CA THR A 351 54.57 10.01 -28.81
C THR A 351 55.36 8.75 -29.12
#